data_AF-A0A183SJJ7-F1
#
_entry.id   AF-A0A183SJJ7-F1
#
_cell.length_a   1.000
_cell.length_b   1.000
_cell.length_c   1.000
_cell.angle_alpha   90.00
_cell.angle_beta   90.00
_cell.angle_gamma   90.00
#
_symmetry.space_group_name_H-M   'P 1'
#
loop_
_entity.id
_entity.type
_entity.pdbx_description
1 polymer ?
#
loop_
_entity_poly.entity_id
_entity_poly.type
_entity_poly.pdbx_seq_one_letter_code
_entity_poly.pdbx_strand_id
1 'polypeptide(L)'
;LTALQQACFRGNVEIARILVNHGADVNWSKHKQGYTALMFAAIAGNLHLVSFLLSCGASVSATNSLNRTASEMAAFVGNYFVVALISNYLDKEKIAFFSTRKEANVAKIPAVLVNPLHQLVIRLNFSPVKVSRYFVYIFRSYKISSANVCTFNNCFPLLEQWKSVVSVLEELLKQFFTPHQTHEALALKFHMLACCLKRAGEFYESECSKLEVEPAIQQKEPIICLEPLIKQFLRGGDPHGLPMGQERFLRKSISTFPRMESTLWQQVVRQVSDVEPGLSPTALSILENSINGLSPFSRSAAGRGLDTEPCATCADMGGGGSEVQVKRCSRCREVAYCSTTCQRLHWFTHKKYCPILKEHHDAVARHNAEVAAKKEKAAPPPVRHEVAAELQAAFEKQEA
;
A
#
# COMPACT_ATOMS: atom_id res chain seq x y z
N LEU A 1 -20.12 18.40 -19.55
CA LEU A 1 -19.99 17.24 -18.65
C LEU A 1 -20.47 16.02 -19.41
N THR A 2 -19.65 14.99 -19.58
CA THR A 2 -20.03 13.75 -20.31
C THR A 2 -20.69 12.74 -19.36
N ALA A 3 -21.35 11.72 -19.92
CA ALA A 3 -21.94 10.63 -19.13
C ALA A 3 -20.88 9.93 -18.25
N LEU A 4 -19.68 9.69 -18.79
CA LEU A 4 -18.57 9.09 -18.06
C LEU A 4 -18.09 9.99 -16.91
N GLN A 5 -17.94 11.29 -17.16
CA GLN A 5 -17.54 12.25 -16.12
C GLN A 5 -18.58 12.31 -14.97
N GLN A 6 -19.87 12.27 -15.30
CA GLN A 6 -20.94 12.25 -14.30
C GLN A 6 -20.96 10.94 -13.48
N ALA A 7 -20.76 9.79 -14.14
CA ALA A 7 -20.61 8.51 -13.45
C ALA A 7 -19.41 8.52 -12.50
N CYS A 8 -18.30 9.14 -12.93
CA CYS A 8 -17.09 9.26 -12.12
C CYS A 8 -17.27 10.17 -10.91
N PHE A 9 -17.96 11.29 -11.08
CA PHE A 9 -18.27 12.21 -9.98
C PHE A 9 -19.16 11.56 -8.91
N ARG A 10 -20.09 10.69 -9.31
CA ARG A 10 -20.91 9.90 -8.38
C ARG A 10 -20.20 8.68 -7.81
N GLY A 11 -19.01 8.34 -8.30
CA GLY A 11 -18.26 7.17 -7.85
C GLY A 11 -18.82 5.82 -8.31
N ASN A 12 -19.64 5.78 -9.37
CA ASN A 12 -20.30 4.56 -9.83
C ASN A 12 -19.39 3.77 -10.80
N VAL A 13 -18.76 2.71 -10.30
CA VAL A 13 -17.78 1.90 -11.06
C VAL A 13 -18.43 1.13 -12.19
N GLU A 14 -19.61 0.55 -11.95
CA GLU A 14 -20.32 -0.30 -12.91
C GLU A 14 -20.75 0.50 -14.14
N ILE A 15 -21.30 1.70 -13.92
CA ILE A 15 -21.71 2.60 -15.00
C ILE A 15 -20.48 3.08 -15.78
N ALA A 16 -19.41 3.46 -15.08
CA ALA A 16 -18.16 3.85 -15.74
C ALA A 16 -17.60 2.71 -16.62
N ARG A 17 -17.67 1.46 -16.15
CA ARG A 17 -17.23 0.28 -16.90
C ARG A 17 -18.06 0.06 -18.17
N ILE A 18 -19.39 0.14 -18.07
CA ILE A 18 -20.28 0.01 -19.23
C ILE A 18 -19.97 1.08 -20.27
N LEU A 19 -19.81 2.33 -19.84
CA LEU A 19 -19.55 3.46 -20.74
C LEU A 19 -18.21 3.31 -21.47
N VAL A 20 -17.14 2.94 -20.77
CA VAL A 20 -15.82 2.71 -21.40
C VAL A 20 -15.86 1.52 -22.35
N ASN A 21 -16.54 0.43 -21.99
CA ASN A 21 -16.72 -0.72 -22.88
C ASN A 21 -17.51 -0.39 -24.15
N HIS A 22 -18.35 0.65 -24.14
CA HIS A 22 -19.05 1.17 -25.31
C HIS A 22 -18.29 2.30 -26.04
N GLY A 23 -16.98 2.43 -25.78
CA GLY A 23 -16.11 3.35 -26.52
C GLY A 23 -16.10 4.78 -25.99
N ALA A 24 -16.52 5.02 -24.74
CA ALA A 24 -16.36 6.33 -24.13
C ALA A 24 -14.87 6.69 -23.99
N ASP A 25 -14.49 7.87 -24.47
CA ASP A 25 -13.13 8.39 -24.34
C ASP A 25 -12.82 8.77 -22.88
N VAL A 26 -11.88 8.03 -22.28
CA VAL A 26 -11.42 8.19 -20.90
C VAL A 26 -10.66 9.50 -20.71
N ASN A 27 -9.98 9.97 -21.76
CA ASN A 27 -9.14 11.17 -21.74
C ASN A 27 -9.87 12.42 -22.24
N TRP A 28 -11.19 12.35 -22.38
CA TRP A 28 -11.99 13.48 -22.82
C TRP A 28 -11.86 14.68 -21.86
N SER A 29 -11.27 15.77 -22.37
CA SER A 29 -10.91 16.97 -21.60
C SER A 29 -11.65 18.24 -22.02
N LYS A 30 -12.58 18.18 -22.99
CA LYS A 30 -13.37 19.36 -23.44
C LYS A 30 -14.46 19.81 -22.45
N HIS A 31 -14.26 19.57 -21.16
CA HIS A 31 -15.10 20.14 -20.10
C HIS A 31 -14.88 21.65 -20.03
N LYS A 32 -15.88 22.43 -19.59
CA LYS A 32 -15.80 23.91 -19.46
C LYS A 32 -14.60 24.41 -18.63
N GLN A 33 -14.05 23.54 -17.79
CA GLN A 33 -12.94 23.81 -16.87
C GLN A 33 -11.77 22.84 -17.07
N GLY A 34 -11.74 22.10 -18.18
CA GLY A 34 -10.67 21.13 -18.48
C GLY A 34 -10.66 19.85 -17.63
N TYR A 35 -11.69 19.61 -16.80
CA TYR A 35 -11.77 18.39 -16.00
C TYR A 35 -11.89 17.11 -16.84
N THR A 36 -11.05 16.12 -16.53
CA THR A 36 -11.08 14.76 -17.09
C THR A 36 -11.90 13.82 -16.21
N ALA A 37 -12.22 12.62 -16.72
CA ALA A 37 -12.91 11.58 -15.93
C ALA A 37 -12.10 11.18 -14.69
N LEU A 38 -10.77 11.10 -14.81
CA LEU A 38 -9.87 10.76 -13.71
C LEU A 38 -9.91 11.81 -12.58
N MET A 39 -9.99 13.10 -12.92
CA MET A 39 -10.09 14.17 -11.91
C MET A 39 -11.40 14.08 -11.11
N PHE A 40 -12.53 13.79 -11.78
CA PHE A 40 -13.81 13.60 -11.08
C PHE A 40 -13.79 12.35 -10.18
N ALA A 41 -13.20 11.25 -10.67
CA ALA A 41 -13.00 10.06 -9.86
C ALA A 41 -12.10 10.33 -8.64
N ALA A 42 -11.08 11.19 -8.81
CA ALA A 42 -10.16 11.58 -7.76
C ALA A 42 -10.82 12.42 -6.65
N ILE A 43 -11.73 13.31 -7.04
CA ILE A 43 -12.57 14.10 -6.11
C ILE A 43 -13.55 13.18 -5.36
N ALA A 44 -14.18 12.23 -6.07
CA ALA A 44 -15.11 11.29 -5.47
C ALA A 44 -14.45 10.35 -4.45
N GLY A 45 -13.13 10.13 -4.54
CA GLY A 45 -12.37 9.32 -3.60
C GLY A 45 -12.53 7.80 -3.79
N ASN A 46 -13.19 7.37 -4.87
CA ASN A 46 -13.39 5.94 -5.13
C ASN A 46 -12.15 5.32 -5.80
N LEU A 47 -11.38 4.56 -5.02
CA LEU A 47 -10.15 3.89 -5.47
C LEU A 47 -10.37 2.88 -6.60
N HIS A 48 -11.47 2.13 -6.57
CA HIS A 48 -11.77 1.14 -7.61
C HIS A 48 -12.01 1.80 -8.96
N LEU A 49 -12.73 2.92 -8.93
CA LEU A 49 -13.02 3.71 -10.12
C LEU A 49 -11.71 4.29 -10.71
N VAL A 50 -10.85 4.87 -9.86
CA VAL A 50 -9.57 5.42 -10.29
C VAL A 50 -8.67 4.32 -10.87
N SER A 51 -8.55 3.18 -10.20
CA SER A 51 -7.79 2.03 -10.68
C SER A 51 -8.29 1.52 -12.04
N PHE A 52 -9.62 1.45 -12.20
CA PHE A 52 -10.24 1.09 -13.47
C PHE A 52 -9.89 2.09 -14.58
N LEU A 53 -10.08 3.39 -14.36
CA LEU A 53 -9.77 4.43 -15.35
C LEU A 53 -8.29 4.41 -15.76
N LEU A 54 -7.38 4.26 -14.79
CA LEU A 54 -5.95 4.13 -15.06
C LEU A 54 -5.64 2.89 -15.89
N SER A 55 -6.27 1.75 -15.59
CA SER A 55 -6.12 0.51 -16.38
C SER A 55 -6.62 0.66 -17.83
N CYS A 56 -7.55 1.60 -18.07
CA CYS A 56 -8.04 1.96 -19.40
C CYS A 56 -7.20 3.03 -20.10
N GLY A 57 -6.05 3.43 -19.54
CA GLY A 57 -5.14 4.41 -20.14
C GLY A 57 -5.47 5.87 -19.84
N ALA A 58 -6.09 6.16 -18.69
CA ALA A 58 -6.28 7.54 -18.25
C ALA A 58 -4.94 8.26 -18.04
N SER A 59 -4.82 9.45 -18.62
CA SER A 59 -3.63 10.30 -18.48
C SER A 59 -3.53 10.90 -17.07
N VAL A 60 -2.46 10.54 -16.37
CA VAL A 60 -2.13 11.06 -15.02
C VAL A 60 -1.64 12.50 -15.07
N SER A 61 -0.97 12.90 -16.16
CA SER A 61 -0.38 14.23 -16.33
C SER A 61 -1.35 15.26 -16.89
N ALA A 62 -2.59 14.89 -17.18
CA ALA A 62 -3.59 15.83 -17.65
C ALA A 62 -3.88 16.88 -16.57
N THR A 63 -3.94 18.15 -16.98
CA THR A 63 -4.22 19.29 -16.10
C THR A 63 -5.53 19.98 -16.47
N ASN A 64 -6.20 20.54 -15.48
CA ASN A 64 -7.42 21.34 -15.68
C ASN A 64 -7.07 22.82 -15.95
N SER A 65 -8.09 23.68 -16.03
CA SER A 65 -7.92 25.14 -16.23
C SER A 65 -7.10 25.84 -15.12
N LEU A 66 -6.92 25.20 -13.97
CA LEU A 66 -6.12 25.70 -12.85
C LEU A 66 -4.71 25.12 -12.83
N ASN A 67 -4.28 24.45 -13.90
CA ASN A 67 -3.03 23.70 -14.00
C ASN A 67 -2.89 22.60 -12.94
N ARG A 68 -4.00 22.08 -12.41
CA ARG A 68 -3.99 21.04 -11.38
C ARG A 68 -4.16 19.66 -11.98
N THR A 69 -3.39 18.71 -11.48
CA THR A 69 -3.47 17.28 -11.86
C THR A 69 -4.54 16.53 -11.05
N ALA A 70 -4.90 15.32 -11.47
CA ALA A 70 -5.87 14.49 -10.75
C ALA A 70 -5.41 14.14 -9.31
N SER A 71 -4.11 13.93 -9.09
CA SER A 71 -3.57 13.66 -7.75
C SER A 71 -3.69 14.89 -6.84
N GLU A 72 -3.40 16.09 -7.33
CA GLU A 72 -3.56 17.34 -6.58
C GLU A 72 -5.03 17.62 -6.22
N MET A 73 -5.96 17.31 -7.13
CA MET A 73 -7.39 17.41 -6.85
C MET A 73 -7.82 16.43 -5.75
N ALA A 74 -7.32 15.19 -5.75
CA ALA A 74 -7.56 14.26 -4.64
C ALA A 74 -6.94 14.74 -3.32
N ALA A 75 -5.75 15.35 -3.37
CA ALA A 75 -5.09 15.90 -2.18
C ALA A 75 -5.90 17.05 -1.56
N PHE A 76 -6.48 17.92 -2.40
CA PHE A 76 -7.33 19.03 -1.95
C PHE A 76 -8.56 18.55 -1.16
N VAL A 77 -9.16 17.43 -1.56
CA VAL A 77 -10.32 16.83 -0.86
C VAL A 77 -9.89 16.00 0.36
N GLY A 78 -8.60 15.65 0.46
CA GLY A 78 -8.07 14.76 1.51
C GLY A 78 -8.21 13.27 1.18
N ASN A 79 -8.32 12.90 -0.10
CA ASN A 79 -8.40 11.51 -0.57
C ASN A 79 -7.00 10.91 -0.75
N TYR A 80 -6.25 10.77 0.35
CA TYR A 80 -4.82 10.40 0.31
C TYR A 80 -4.52 9.06 -0.38
N PHE A 81 -5.38 8.05 -0.24
CA PHE A 81 -5.18 6.77 -0.93
C PHE A 81 -5.24 6.90 -2.46
N VAL A 82 -6.09 7.80 -2.96
CA VAL A 82 -6.19 8.05 -4.40
C VAL A 82 -4.95 8.79 -4.89
N VAL A 83 -4.47 9.76 -4.11
CA VAL A 83 -3.18 10.44 -4.38
C VAL A 83 -2.07 9.40 -4.49
N ALA A 84 -1.94 8.52 -3.50
CA ALA A 84 -0.93 7.47 -3.49
C ALA A 84 -1.05 6.56 -4.72
N LEU A 85 -2.26 6.21 -5.13
CA LEU A 85 -2.49 5.33 -6.27
C LEU A 85 -2.08 5.99 -7.58
N ILE A 86 -2.50 7.23 -7.81
CA ILE A 86 -2.19 7.99 -9.02
C ILE A 86 -0.68 8.28 -9.09
N SER A 87 -0.07 8.73 -8.00
CA SER A 87 1.36 9.05 -7.95
C SER A 87 2.25 7.82 -8.09
N ASN A 88 1.81 6.65 -7.63
CA ASN A 88 2.54 5.40 -7.78
C ASN A 88 2.16 4.60 -9.04
N TYR A 89 1.33 5.15 -9.92
CA TYR A 89 0.88 4.45 -11.11
C TYR A 89 1.96 4.42 -12.18
N LEU A 90 2.20 3.24 -12.75
CA LEU A 90 3.09 3.04 -13.89
C LEU A 90 2.30 2.43 -15.04
N ASP A 91 2.36 3.06 -16.22
CA ASP A 91 1.70 2.53 -17.41
C ASP A 91 2.26 1.15 -17.76
N LYS A 92 1.36 0.22 -18.08
CA LYS A 92 1.73 -1.15 -18.47
C LYS A 92 2.67 -1.17 -19.68
N GLU A 93 2.49 -0.21 -20.59
CA GLU A 93 3.29 -0.05 -21.81
C GLU A 93 4.77 0.20 -21.50
N LYS A 94 5.08 0.95 -20.43
CA LYS A 94 6.46 1.20 -20.01
C LYS A 94 7.16 -0.08 -19.56
N ILE A 95 6.44 -1.01 -18.93
CA ILE A 95 6.99 -2.32 -18.57
C ILE A 95 7.05 -3.25 -19.79
N ALA A 96 6.05 -3.20 -20.67
CA ALA A 96 6.02 -3.98 -21.91
C ALA A 96 7.16 -3.62 -22.88
N PHE A 97 7.66 -2.38 -22.82
CA PHE A 97 8.84 -1.93 -23.54
C PHE A 97 10.08 -2.82 -23.28
N PHE A 98 10.29 -3.27 -22.04
CA PHE A 98 11.40 -4.16 -21.67
C PHE A 98 11.22 -5.61 -22.19
N SER A 99 10.01 -6.00 -22.60
CA SER A 99 9.75 -7.29 -23.25
C SER A 99 10.00 -7.26 -24.77
N THR A 100 10.07 -6.07 -25.38
CA THR A 100 9.95 -5.91 -26.85
C THR A 100 11.27 -5.53 -27.54
N ARG A 101 12.25 -4.91 -26.84
CA ARG A 101 13.53 -4.50 -27.46
C ARG A 101 14.51 -5.67 -27.69
N LYS A 102 15.14 -5.68 -28.87
CA LYS A 102 16.20 -6.63 -29.31
C LYS A 102 17.64 -6.14 -29.03
N GLU A 103 17.83 -5.09 -28.23
CA GLU A 103 19.18 -4.61 -27.91
C GLU A 103 19.86 -5.54 -26.90
N ALA A 104 21.15 -5.83 -27.10
CA ALA A 104 21.91 -6.84 -26.35
C ALA A 104 22.22 -6.45 -24.88
N ASN A 105 22.03 -5.18 -24.50
CA ASN A 105 22.47 -4.62 -23.22
C ASN A 105 21.34 -4.23 -22.25
N VAL A 106 20.08 -4.57 -22.53
CA VAL A 106 18.94 -4.28 -21.64
C VAL A 106 18.33 -5.59 -21.15
N ALA A 107 18.05 -5.66 -19.84
CA ALA A 107 17.49 -6.84 -19.19
C ALA A 107 16.19 -7.30 -19.87
N LYS A 108 16.17 -8.56 -20.31
CA LYS A 108 15.04 -9.17 -21.02
C LYS A 108 14.10 -9.86 -20.04
N ILE A 109 12.81 -9.60 -20.19
CA ILE A 109 11.74 -10.26 -19.43
C ILE A 109 10.74 -10.87 -20.43
N PRO A 110 10.29 -12.13 -20.25
CA PRO A 110 9.21 -12.73 -21.02
C PRO A 110 7.90 -11.95 -20.88
N ALA A 111 7.14 -11.87 -21.98
CA ALA A 111 5.84 -11.18 -22.02
C ALA A 111 4.86 -11.67 -20.93
N VAL A 112 4.97 -12.95 -20.54
CA VAL A 112 4.17 -13.58 -19.46
C VAL A 112 4.38 -12.90 -18.10
N LEU A 113 5.57 -12.34 -17.85
CA LEU A 113 5.94 -11.73 -16.58
C LEU A 113 5.60 -10.22 -16.50
N VAL A 114 5.23 -9.59 -17.61
CA VAL A 114 4.86 -8.17 -17.66
C VAL A 114 3.63 -7.88 -16.79
N ASN A 115 2.57 -8.69 -16.90
CA ASN A 115 1.36 -8.52 -16.08
C ASN A 115 1.64 -8.71 -14.57
N PRO A 116 2.30 -9.80 -14.14
CA PRO A 116 2.69 -9.98 -12.74
C PRO A 116 3.56 -8.84 -12.19
N LEU A 117 4.53 -8.33 -12.96
CA LEU A 117 5.41 -7.25 -12.54
C LEU A 117 4.66 -5.92 -12.44
N HIS A 118 3.79 -5.61 -13.41
CA HIS A 118 2.93 -4.42 -13.40
C HIS A 118 2.03 -4.38 -12.15
N GLN A 119 1.40 -5.52 -11.83
CA GLN A 119 0.57 -5.66 -10.64
C GLN A 119 1.38 -5.56 -9.34
N LEU A 120 2.65 -6.00 -9.33
CA LEU A 120 3.53 -5.82 -8.18
C LEU A 120 3.86 -4.33 -7.96
N VAL A 121 4.15 -3.60 -9.04
CA VAL A 121 4.53 -2.18 -9.00
C VAL A 121 3.36 -1.29 -8.61
N ILE A 122 2.15 -1.52 -9.14
CA ILE A 122 0.98 -0.66 -8.87
C ILE A 122 0.46 -0.83 -7.44
N ARG A 123 0.65 -2.01 -6.83
CA ARG A 123 0.21 -2.23 -5.44
C ARG A 123 0.81 -1.18 -4.51
N LEU A 124 -0.02 -0.59 -3.67
CA LEU A 124 0.34 0.51 -2.75
C LEU A 124 1.30 0.10 -1.61
N ASN A 125 1.55 -1.20 -1.44
CA ASN A 125 2.34 -1.72 -0.33
C ASN A 125 3.44 -2.68 -0.82
N PHE A 126 4.69 -2.42 -0.42
CA PHE A 126 5.90 -3.18 -0.74
C PHE A 126 6.39 -4.08 0.40
N SER A 127 5.61 -4.27 1.46
CA SER A 127 5.95 -5.10 2.62
C SER A 127 6.57 -6.44 2.17
N PRO A 128 7.79 -6.80 2.65
CA PRO A 128 8.48 -8.04 2.28
C PRO A 128 7.60 -9.28 2.38
N VAL A 129 6.71 -9.33 3.38
CA VAL A 129 5.76 -10.41 3.58
C VAL A 129 4.70 -10.44 2.47
N LYS A 130 4.18 -9.27 2.08
CA LYS A 130 3.20 -9.15 0.99
C LYS A 130 3.81 -9.54 -0.35
N VAL A 131 5.04 -9.10 -0.63
CA VAL A 131 5.80 -9.46 -1.84
C VAL A 131 6.02 -10.98 -1.88
N SER A 132 6.48 -11.57 -0.78
CA SER A 132 6.67 -13.03 -0.67
C SER A 132 5.36 -13.80 -0.87
N ARG A 133 4.26 -13.35 -0.25
CA ARG A 133 2.92 -13.94 -0.44
C ARG A 133 2.40 -13.78 -1.87
N TYR A 134 2.75 -12.69 -2.55
CA TYR A 134 2.33 -12.46 -3.93
C TYR A 134 2.90 -13.52 -4.88
N PHE A 135 4.15 -13.95 -4.69
CA PHE A 135 4.72 -15.06 -5.46
C PHE A 135 3.96 -16.38 -5.22
N VAL A 136 3.59 -16.68 -3.97
CA VAL A 136 2.77 -17.85 -3.62
C VAL A 136 1.38 -17.77 -4.27
N TYR A 137 0.76 -16.58 -4.27
CA TYR A 137 -0.54 -16.36 -4.88
C TYR A 137 -0.52 -16.55 -6.40
N ILE A 138 0.47 -15.98 -7.07
CA ILE A 138 0.66 -16.15 -8.52
C ILE A 138 0.80 -17.63 -8.85
N PHE A 139 1.69 -18.35 -8.14
CA PHE A 139 1.89 -19.78 -8.35
C PHE A 139 0.58 -20.58 -8.26
N ARG A 140 -0.24 -20.32 -7.23
CA ARG A 140 -1.55 -20.99 -7.08
C ARG A 140 -2.53 -20.64 -8.20
N SER A 141 -2.51 -19.39 -8.68
CA SER A 141 -3.41 -18.93 -9.75
C SER A 141 -3.07 -19.56 -11.10
N TYR A 142 -1.77 -19.69 -11.42
CA TYR A 142 -1.31 -20.39 -12.63
C TYR A 142 -1.70 -21.88 -12.64
N LYS A 143 -1.65 -22.55 -11.47
CA LYS A 143 -2.08 -23.95 -11.33
C LYS A 143 -3.58 -24.16 -11.59
N ILE A 144 -4.41 -23.14 -11.37
CA ILE A 144 -5.86 -23.20 -11.58
C ILE A 144 -6.23 -22.97 -13.06
N SER A 145 -5.49 -22.10 -13.78
CA SER A 145 -5.77 -21.82 -15.20
C SER A 145 -5.24 -22.86 -16.18
N SER A 146 -4.16 -23.59 -15.84
CA SER A 146 -3.62 -24.67 -16.69
C SER A 146 -3.98 -26.05 -16.13
N ALA A 147 -5.20 -26.50 -16.39
CA ALA A 147 -5.58 -27.88 -16.11
C ALA A 147 -4.98 -28.89 -17.12
N ASN A 148 -4.37 -28.44 -18.22
CA ASN A 148 -3.97 -29.35 -19.32
C ASN A 148 -2.59 -29.16 -19.95
N VAL A 149 -1.76 -28.18 -19.58
CA VAL A 149 -0.38 -28.12 -20.13
C VAL A 149 0.58 -27.53 -19.09
N CYS A 150 1.02 -28.35 -18.15
CA CYS A 150 2.30 -28.21 -17.44
C CYS A 150 2.69 -29.60 -16.93
N THR A 151 3.06 -30.50 -17.83
CA THR A 151 3.96 -31.61 -17.49
C THR A 151 5.29 -31.00 -17.04
N PHE A 152 5.68 -31.24 -15.79
CA PHE A 152 6.99 -30.93 -15.18
C PHE A 152 7.38 -29.43 -15.06
N ASN A 153 7.02 -28.79 -13.93
CA ASN A 153 7.96 -28.08 -13.04
C ASN A 153 7.24 -27.18 -12.02
N ASN A 154 7.79 -27.14 -10.80
CA ASN A 154 7.47 -26.22 -9.71
C ASN A 154 7.93 -24.77 -10.01
N CYS A 155 7.44 -24.17 -11.10
CA CYS A 155 7.92 -22.87 -11.55
C CYS A 155 7.23 -21.71 -10.81
N PHE A 156 8.00 -20.95 -10.03
CA PHE A 156 7.65 -19.57 -9.69
C PHE A 156 8.24 -18.68 -10.80
N PRO A 157 7.50 -18.34 -11.87
CA PRO A 157 8.12 -17.78 -13.08
C PRO A 157 8.80 -16.42 -12.83
N LEU A 158 8.32 -15.63 -11.85
CA LEU A 158 9.00 -14.41 -11.40
C LEU A 158 10.26 -14.67 -10.58
N LEU A 159 10.31 -15.77 -9.81
CA LEU A 159 11.46 -16.12 -8.98
C LEU A 159 12.52 -16.88 -9.76
N GLU A 160 12.19 -17.59 -10.84
CA GLU A 160 13.19 -18.22 -11.70
C GLU A 160 14.03 -17.15 -12.44
N GLN A 161 13.41 -16.06 -12.84
CA GLN A 161 14.05 -14.96 -13.56
C GLN A 161 14.23 -13.71 -12.68
N TRP A 162 14.36 -13.90 -11.37
CA TRP A 162 14.41 -12.81 -10.41
C TRP A 162 15.53 -11.80 -10.70
N LYS A 163 16.69 -12.26 -11.19
CA LYS A 163 17.83 -11.42 -11.59
C LYS A 163 17.46 -10.44 -12.71
N SER A 164 16.74 -10.91 -13.72
CA SER A 164 16.24 -10.07 -14.82
C SER A 164 15.21 -9.06 -14.35
N VAL A 165 14.30 -9.48 -13.45
CA VAL A 165 13.27 -8.60 -12.88
C VAL A 165 13.90 -7.49 -12.03
N VAL A 166 14.89 -7.83 -11.20
CA VAL A 166 15.65 -6.85 -10.40
C VAL A 166 16.35 -5.86 -11.30
N SER A 167 17.01 -6.33 -12.37
CA SER A 167 17.71 -5.44 -13.31
C SER A 167 16.75 -4.48 -14.02
N VAL A 168 15.53 -4.91 -14.39
CA VAL A 168 14.51 -4.00 -14.95
C VAL A 168 14.05 -2.97 -13.93
N LEU A 169 13.88 -3.34 -12.66
CA LEU A 169 13.53 -2.37 -11.60
C LEU A 169 14.65 -1.35 -11.36
N GLU A 170 15.90 -1.77 -11.41
CA GLU A 170 17.06 -0.88 -11.33
C GLU A 170 17.16 0.05 -12.53
N GLU A 171 16.82 -0.42 -13.73
CA GLU A 171 16.80 0.43 -14.94
C GLU A 171 15.65 1.42 -14.91
N LEU A 172 14.46 1.01 -14.48
CA LEU A 172 13.34 1.91 -14.21
C LEU A 172 13.75 2.99 -13.20
N LEU A 173 14.41 2.60 -12.10
CA LEU A 173 14.92 3.55 -11.11
C LEU A 173 15.83 4.60 -11.74
N LYS A 174 16.73 4.23 -12.66
CA LYS A 174 17.60 5.19 -13.36
C LYS A 174 16.80 6.16 -14.24
N GLN A 175 15.78 5.67 -14.95
CA GLN A 175 14.96 6.49 -15.84
C GLN A 175 14.12 7.52 -15.06
N PHE A 176 13.61 7.17 -13.89
CA PHE A 176 12.77 8.06 -13.06
C PHE A 176 13.56 9.13 -12.26
N PHE A 177 14.89 9.16 -12.38
CA PHE A 177 15.77 10.14 -11.74
C PHE A 177 16.32 11.20 -12.71
N THR A 178 15.66 11.45 -13.84
CA THR A 178 16.06 12.53 -14.74
C THR A 178 15.70 13.91 -14.17
N PRO A 179 16.56 14.94 -14.36
CA PRO A 179 16.45 16.26 -13.71
C PRO A 179 15.21 17.08 -14.08
N HIS A 180 14.38 16.62 -15.02
CA HIS A 180 13.18 17.35 -15.46
C HIS A 180 11.87 16.74 -14.94
N GLN A 181 11.91 15.57 -14.30
CA GLN A 181 10.75 14.95 -13.66
C GLN A 181 11.20 13.93 -12.58
N THR A 182 11.52 14.42 -11.38
CA THR A 182 12.00 13.55 -10.28
C THR A 182 10.82 12.92 -9.52
N HIS A 183 10.51 11.67 -9.84
CA HIS A 183 9.55 10.88 -9.04
C HIS A 183 10.29 10.13 -7.93
N GLU A 184 10.78 10.86 -6.92
CA GLU A 184 11.61 10.31 -5.83
C GLU A 184 10.92 9.13 -5.09
N ALA A 185 9.60 9.24 -4.85
CA ALA A 185 8.83 8.20 -4.18
C ALA A 185 8.77 6.89 -4.98
N LEU A 186 8.60 6.96 -6.30
CA LEU A 186 8.62 5.80 -7.19
C LEU A 186 10.00 5.17 -7.25
N ALA A 187 11.06 5.98 -7.33
CA ALA A 187 12.44 5.48 -7.33
C ALA A 187 12.76 4.69 -6.04
N LEU A 188 12.39 5.25 -4.88
CA LEU A 188 12.53 4.57 -3.59
C LEU A 188 11.70 3.27 -3.57
N LYS A 189 10.47 3.30 -4.07
CA LYS A 189 9.61 2.12 -4.17
C LYS A 189 10.22 1.02 -5.04
N PHE A 190 10.79 1.35 -6.21
CA PHE A 190 11.46 0.39 -7.09
C PHE A 190 12.65 -0.27 -6.41
N HIS A 191 13.47 0.51 -5.71
CA HIS A 191 14.58 -0.01 -4.92
C HIS A 191 14.11 -1.00 -3.84
N MET A 192 13.09 -0.61 -3.06
CA MET A 192 12.58 -1.47 -1.99
C MET A 192 11.97 -2.77 -2.53
N LEU A 193 11.26 -2.71 -3.67
CA LEU A 193 10.75 -3.89 -4.36
C LEU A 193 11.89 -4.78 -4.89
N ALA A 194 12.94 -4.18 -5.47
CA ALA A 194 14.12 -4.89 -5.95
C ALA A 194 14.85 -5.63 -4.82
N CYS A 195 15.05 -4.97 -3.66
CA CYS A 195 15.63 -5.62 -2.48
C CYS A 195 14.78 -6.80 -1.99
N CYS A 196 13.44 -6.64 -1.94
CA CYS A 196 12.53 -7.72 -1.53
C CYS A 196 12.59 -8.91 -2.49
N LEU A 197 12.61 -8.63 -3.80
CA LEU A 197 12.74 -9.64 -4.86
C LEU A 197 14.07 -10.38 -4.76
N LYS A 198 15.19 -9.66 -4.59
CA LYS A 198 16.51 -10.25 -4.42
C LYS A 198 16.54 -11.20 -3.23
N ARG A 199 16.01 -10.78 -2.07
CA ARG A 199 15.97 -11.63 -0.88
C ARG A 199 15.10 -12.89 -1.06
N ALA A 200 13.98 -12.76 -1.77
CA ALA A 200 13.13 -13.91 -2.10
C ALA A 200 13.80 -14.86 -3.11
N GLY A 201 14.52 -14.32 -4.09
CA GLY A 201 15.30 -15.08 -5.08
C GLY A 201 16.47 -15.84 -4.45
N GLU A 202 17.25 -15.20 -3.59
CA GLU A 202 18.35 -15.85 -2.83
C GLU A 202 17.83 -17.00 -1.95
N PHE A 203 16.68 -16.82 -1.31
CA PHE A 203 16.04 -17.87 -0.54
C PHE A 203 15.58 -19.02 -1.43
N TYR A 204 14.97 -18.72 -2.59
CA TYR A 204 14.55 -19.73 -3.56
C TYR A 204 15.73 -20.55 -4.08
N GLU A 205 16.85 -19.91 -4.47
CA GLU A 205 18.07 -20.60 -4.91
C GLU A 205 18.63 -21.51 -3.79
N SER A 206 18.68 -21.03 -2.55
CA SER A 206 19.16 -21.82 -1.41
C SER A 206 18.30 -23.05 -1.12
N GLU A 207 16.98 -22.94 -1.25
CA GLU A 207 16.08 -24.08 -1.03
C GLU A 207 16.18 -25.09 -2.18
N CYS A 208 16.37 -24.63 -3.43
CA CYS A 208 16.64 -25.52 -4.56
C CYS A 208 17.93 -26.33 -4.34
N SER A 209 19.02 -25.68 -3.90
CA SER A 209 20.28 -26.39 -3.64
C SER A 209 20.20 -27.43 -2.51
N LYS A 210 19.25 -27.30 -1.56
CA LYS A 210 19.05 -28.30 -0.50
C LYS A 210 18.32 -29.54 -1.00
N LEU A 211 17.36 -29.34 -1.91
CA LEU A 211 16.57 -30.43 -2.51
C LEU A 211 17.42 -31.33 -3.43
N GLU A 212 18.51 -30.82 -3.98
CA GLU A 212 19.45 -31.59 -4.81
C GLU A 212 20.30 -32.57 -3.98
N VAL A 213 20.42 -32.39 -2.66
CA VAL A 213 21.31 -33.17 -1.78
C VAL A 213 20.60 -34.36 -1.10
N GLU A 214 19.28 -34.32 -0.94
CA GLU A 214 18.51 -35.40 -0.30
C GLU A 214 18.01 -36.41 -1.35
N PRO A 215 18.54 -37.65 -1.42
CA PRO A 215 18.04 -38.64 -2.34
C PRO A 215 16.64 -39.10 -1.94
N ALA A 216 15.78 -39.20 -2.94
CA ALA A 216 14.37 -39.52 -2.89
C ALA A 216 13.98 -40.63 -1.91
N ILE A 217 13.21 -40.28 -0.88
CA ILE A 217 12.30 -41.21 -0.20
C ILE A 217 10.92 -40.53 -0.12
N GLN A 218 9.95 -41.12 -0.85
CA GLN A 218 8.49 -40.91 -0.85
C GLN A 218 7.90 -39.72 -1.65
N GLN A 219 7.62 -39.98 -2.93
CA GLN A 219 6.39 -39.72 -3.74
C GLN A 219 5.49 -38.47 -3.50
N LYS A 220 5.99 -37.39 -2.91
CA LYS A 220 5.36 -36.07 -3.01
C LYS A 220 6.44 -35.07 -3.37
N GLU A 221 6.36 -34.52 -4.58
CA GLU A 221 7.27 -33.47 -5.05
C GLU A 221 7.40 -32.37 -3.99
N PRO A 222 8.62 -31.95 -3.62
CA PRO A 222 8.83 -31.00 -2.55
C PRO A 222 8.26 -29.63 -2.94
N ILE A 223 7.20 -29.23 -2.24
CA ILE A 223 6.59 -27.91 -2.44
C ILE A 223 7.54 -26.87 -1.84
N ILE A 224 8.25 -26.11 -2.69
CA ILE A 224 9.07 -24.99 -2.22
C ILE A 224 8.15 -23.99 -1.52
N CYS A 225 8.32 -23.88 -0.20
CA CYS A 225 7.45 -23.09 0.64
C CYS A 225 8.18 -21.81 1.05
N LEU A 226 7.63 -20.64 0.68
CA LEU A 226 8.15 -19.33 1.14
C LEU A 226 7.71 -18.99 2.58
N GLU A 227 6.92 -19.84 3.23
CA GLU A 227 6.49 -19.64 4.62
C GLU A 227 7.63 -19.48 5.63
N PRO A 228 8.76 -20.21 5.56
CA PRO A 228 9.89 -20.00 6.46
C PRO A 228 10.49 -18.59 6.32
N LEU A 229 10.63 -18.08 5.10
CA LEU A 229 11.09 -16.71 4.84
C LEU A 229 10.10 -15.69 5.43
N ILE A 230 8.79 -15.91 5.25
CA ILE A 230 7.76 -15.04 5.85
C ILE A 230 7.84 -15.07 7.37
N LYS A 231 8.03 -16.23 7.99
CA LYS A 231 8.22 -16.35 9.45
C LYS A 231 9.50 -15.68 9.94
N GLN A 232 10.58 -15.66 9.14
CA GLN A 232 11.78 -14.90 9.47
C GLN A 232 11.47 -13.40 9.55
N PHE A 233 10.69 -12.85 8.60
CA PHE A 233 10.29 -11.44 8.63
C PHE A 233 9.36 -11.12 9.81
N LEU A 234 8.39 -12.01 10.10
CA LEU A 234 7.38 -11.83 11.16
C LEU A 234 7.88 -12.19 12.57
N ARG A 235 9.17 -12.48 12.75
CA ARG A 235 9.72 -12.81 14.06
C ARG A 235 9.70 -11.55 14.95
N GLY A 236 8.88 -11.59 16.00
CA GLY A 236 8.74 -10.48 16.94
C GLY A 236 9.93 -10.32 17.86
N GLY A 237 10.26 -9.08 18.21
CA GLY A 237 11.18 -8.73 19.30
C GLY A 237 10.45 -8.24 20.53
N ASP A 238 11.12 -8.30 21.68
CA ASP A 238 10.65 -7.67 22.90
C ASP A 238 10.78 -6.13 22.80
N PRO A 239 9.91 -5.33 23.46
CA PRO A 239 8.86 -5.75 24.40
C PRO A 239 7.48 -6.02 23.76
N HIS A 240 7.16 -5.43 22.61
CA HIS A 240 5.79 -5.43 22.05
C HIS A 240 5.53 -6.44 20.93
N GLY A 241 6.53 -7.27 20.57
CA GLY A 241 6.37 -8.29 19.53
C GLY A 241 6.40 -7.75 18.10
N LEU A 242 6.92 -6.54 17.89
CA LEU A 242 7.05 -5.94 16.55
C LEU A 242 8.00 -6.74 15.65
N PRO A 243 7.75 -6.83 14.33
CA PRO A 243 8.47 -7.71 13.42
C PRO A 243 9.92 -7.25 13.18
N MET A 244 10.83 -7.68 14.04
CA MET A 244 12.25 -7.31 14.01
C MET A 244 12.98 -7.83 12.78
N GLY A 245 12.60 -8.99 12.26
CA GLY A 245 13.19 -9.53 11.04
C GLY A 245 12.95 -8.61 9.85
N GLN A 246 11.72 -8.12 9.72
CA GLN A 246 11.34 -7.13 8.71
C GLN A 246 12.03 -5.78 8.95
N GLU A 247 12.08 -5.31 10.19
CA GLU A 247 12.74 -4.05 10.56
C GLU A 247 14.23 -4.03 10.16
N ARG A 248 14.98 -5.07 10.53
CA ARG A 248 16.41 -5.21 10.19
C ARG A 248 16.63 -5.26 8.67
N PHE A 249 15.77 -6.00 7.97
CA PHE A 249 15.86 -6.12 6.51
C PHE A 249 15.62 -4.77 5.81
N LEU A 250 14.60 -4.02 6.23
CA LEU A 250 14.28 -2.73 5.64
C LEU A 250 15.37 -1.70 5.92
N ARG A 251 15.92 -1.65 7.13
CA ARG A 251 17.05 -0.76 7.47
C ARG A 251 18.28 -1.03 6.60
N LYS A 252 18.62 -2.30 6.39
CA LYS A 252 19.70 -2.68 5.47
C LYS A 252 19.37 -2.33 4.01
N SER A 253 18.11 -2.40 3.61
CA SER A 253 17.69 -2.05 2.25
C SER A 253 17.82 -0.54 2.02
N ILE A 254 17.47 0.30 3.00
CA ILE A 254 17.59 1.76 2.92
C ILE A 254 19.05 2.20 2.70
N SER A 255 20.01 1.55 3.37
CA SER A 255 21.44 1.90 3.23
C SER A 255 22.05 1.52 1.89
N THR A 256 21.40 0.64 1.11
CA THR A 256 21.85 0.22 -0.23
C THR A 256 21.29 1.09 -1.34
N PHE A 257 20.54 2.16 -1.03
CA PHE A 257 19.93 3.00 -2.04
C PHE A 257 20.99 3.77 -2.86
N PRO A 258 20.98 3.66 -4.21
CA PRO A 258 22.03 4.27 -5.03
C PRO A 258 22.05 5.81 -5.08
N ARG A 259 20.98 6.50 -4.67
CA ARG A 259 20.79 7.95 -4.87
C ARG A 259 20.62 8.71 -3.55
N MET A 260 21.73 8.89 -2.83
CA MET A 260 21.78 9.58 -1.53
C MET A 260 21.37 11.07 -1.58
N GLU A 261 21.29 11.65 -2.78
CA GLU A 261 20.91 13.03 -3.06
C GLU A 261 19.40 13.29 -2.95
N SER A 262 18.57 12.24 -2.97
CA SER A 262 17.11 12.39 -2.83
C SER A 262 16.76 12.98 -1.47
N THR A 263 15.99 14.08 -1.49
CA THR A 263 15.50 14.73 -0.28
C THR A 263 14.57 13.82 0.52
N LEU A 264 13.71 13.07 -0.18
CA LEU A 264 12.81 12.08 0.43
C LEU A 264 13.60 10.98 1.14
N TRP A 265 14.65 10.45 0.50
CA TRP A 265 15.50 9.42 1.10
C TRP A 265 16.21 9.95 2.35
N GLN A 266 16.77 11.16 2.31
CA GLN A 266 17.42 11.78 3.47
C GLN A 266 16.45 11.97 4.65
N GLN A 267 15.21 12.37 4.38
CA GLN A 267 14.16 12.48 5.40
C GLN A 267 13.81 11.12 6.00
N VAL A 268 13.65 10.08 5.17
CA VAL A 268 13.38 8.71 5.63
C VAL A 268 14.50 8.20 6.52
N VAL A 269 15.77 8.39 6.12
CA VAL A 269 16.93 7.92 6.89
C VAL A 269 16.98 8.57 8.26
N ARG A 270 16.76 9.89 8.35
CA ARG A 270 16.72 10.61 9.63
C ARG A 270 15.61 10.06 10.54
N GLN A 271 14.40 9.92 10.01
CA GLN A 271 13.27 9.39 10.80
C GLN A 271 13.51 7.95 11.27
N VAL A 272 14.15 7.12 10.45
CA VAL A 272 14.46 5.72 10.81
C VAL A 272 15.63 5.65 11.79
N SER A 273 16.64 6.52 11.68
CA SER A 273 17.78 6.53 12.61
C SER A 273 17.37 6.98 14.01
N ASP A 274 16.40 7.87 14.14
CA ASP A 274 15.94 8.41 15.42
C ASP A 274 15.12 7.40 16.24
N VAL A 275 14.63 6.32 15.61
CA VAL A 275 13.80 5.30 16.26
C VAL A 275 14.60 4.01 16.45
N GLU A 276 14.64 3.52 17.69
CA GLU A 276 15.27 2.24 18.00
C GLU A 276 14.51 1.05 17.37
N PRO A 277 15.23 0.02 16.86
CA PRO A 277 14.59 -1.17 16.31
C PRO A 277 13.72 -1.88 17.35
N GLY A 278 12.42 -2.02 17.07
CA GLY A 278 11.47 -2.69 17.95
C GLY A 278 10.51 -1.76 18.69
N LEU A 279 10.63 -0.45 18.46
CA LEU A 279 9.64 0.55 18.88
C LEU A 279 8.75 0.98 17.70
N SER A 280 7.58 1.52 18.02
CA SER A 280 6.72 2.20 17.04
C SER A 280 7.10 3.68 16.95
N PRO A 281 7.17 4.29 15.76
CA PRO A 281 6.81 3.74 14.44
C PRO A 281 7.89 2.82 13.85
N THR A 282 7.47 1.73 13.20
CA THR A 282 8.41 0.82 12.50
C THR A 282 8.97 1.44 11.24
N ALA A 283 10.15 1.00 10.76
CA ALA A 283 10.72 1.45 9.50
C ALA A 283 9.78 1.23 8.31
N LEU A 284 8.98 0.15 8.34
CA LEU A 284 7.94 -0.09 7.32
C LEU A 284 6.92 1.05 7.31
N SER A 285 6.42 1.45 8.48
CA SER A 285 5.40 2.50 8.58
C SER A 285 5.92 3.86 8.12
N ILE A 286 7.19 4.17 8.42
CA ILE A 286 7.86 5.40 7.97
C ILE A 286 7.97 5.38 6.44
N LEU A 287 8.52 4.31 5.87
CA LEU A 287 8.68 4.17 4.42
C LEU A 287 7.34 4.20 3.67
N GLU A 288 6.30 3.52 4.19
CA GLU A 288 4.96 3.56 3.59
C GLU A 288 4.36 4.96 3.61
N ASN A 289 4.54 5.71 4.70
CA ASN A 289 4.08 7.09 4.79
C ASN A 289 4.82 8.00 3.81
N SER A 290 6.15 7.86 3.72
CA SER A 290 6.98 8.65 2.80
C SER A 290 6.70 8.35 1.33
N ILE A 291 6.49 7.09 0.96
CA ILE A 291 6.25 6.69 -0.45
C ILE A 291 4.80 7.01 -0.87
N ASN A 292 3.82 6.82 0.01
CA ASN A 292 2.41 7.02 -0.32
C ASN A 292 1.90 8.43 0.00
N GLY A 293 2.71 9.29 0.63
CA GLY A 293 2.29 10.63 1.05
C GLY A 293 1.21 10.60 2.13
N LEU A 294 1.12 9.51 2.90
CA LEU A 294 0.16 9.35 4.00
C LEU A 294 0.73 10.02 5.25
N SER A 295 0.03 11.01 5.78
CA SER A 295 0.37 11.63 7.06
C SER A 295 0.12 10.64 8.21
N PRO A 296 0.96 10.63 9.28
CA PRO A 296 0.64 9.90 10.51
C PRO A 296 -0.75 10.25 11.06
N PHE A 297 -1.21 11.49 10.87
CA PHE A 297 -2.54 11.95 11.27
C PHE A 297 -3.68 11.38 10.43
N SER A 298 -3.42 11.00 9.17
CA SER A 298 -4.43 10.30 8.34
C SER A 298 -4.81 8.96 8.95
N ARG A 299 -3.94 8.37 9.78
CA ARG A 299 -4.19 7.10 10.49
C ARG A 299 -4.98 7.29 11.80
N SER A 300 -4.98 8.51 12.36
CA SER A 300 -5.50 8.82 13.71
C SER A 300 -6.67 9.80 13.73
N ALA A 301 -7.24 10.16 12.58
CA ALA A 301 -8.38 11.10 12.52
C ALA A 301 -9.61 10.48 13.20
N ALA A 302 -9.85 10.89 14.45
CA ALA A 302 -11.05 10.59 15.21
C ALA A 302 -12.29 11.02 14.40
N GLY A 303 -13.12 10.05 13.99
CA GLY A 303 -14.34 10.30 13.23
C GLY A 303 -14.50 9.44 11.97
N ARG A 304 -13.42 8.85 11.44
CA ARG A 304 -13.52 7.75 10.46
C ARG A 304 -13.34 6.44 11.23
N GLY A 305 -14.45 5.71 11.43
CA GLY A 305 -14.53 4.53 12.28
C GLY A 305 -13.52 3.42 11.93
N LEU A 306 -13.26 2.58 12.94
CA LEU A 306 -12.78 1.18 13.01
C LEU A 306 -11.88 0.52 11.92
N ASP A 307 -11.62 1.10 10.75
CA ASP A 307 -11.16 0.39 9.54
C ASP A 307 -9.76 0.79 9.01
N THR A 308 -9.04 1.68 9.71
CA THR A 308 -7.81 2.32 9.18
C THR A 308 -6.49 1.73 9.67
N GLU A 309 -6.49 0.60 10.40
CA GLU A 309 -5.25 -0.05 10.83
C GLU A 309 -4.74 -1.06 9.79
N PRO A 310 -3.44 -1.04 9.43
CA PRO A 310 -2.86 -2.03 8.53
C PRO A 310 -2.89 -3.42 9.17
N CYS A 311 -3.06 -4.43 8.33
CA CYS A 311 -2.89 -5.82 8.74
C CYS A 311 -1.46 -6.04 9.26
N ALA A 312 -1.31 -6.57 10.48
CA ALA A 312 0.01 -6.78 11.08
C ALA A 312 0.91 -7.78 10.33
N THR A 313 0.36 -8.56 9.39
CA THR A 313 1.11 -9.56 8.62
C THR A 313 1.56 -9.04 7.26
N CYS A 314 0.64 -8.48 6.45
CA CYS A 314 0.93 -8.04 5.09
C CYS A 314 0.91 -6.52 4.91
N ALA A 315 0.59 -5.78 5.98
CA ALA A 315 0.43 -4.33 6.00
C ALA A 315 -0.66 -3.77 5.05
N ASP A 316 -1.57 -4.62 4.57
CA ASP A 316 -2.73 -4.16 3.80
C ASP A 316 -3.72 -3.39 4.68
N MET A 317 -4.20 -2.26 4.16
CA MET A 317 -5.16 -1.39 4.82
C MET A 317 -6.59 -1.79 4.47
N GLY A 318 -7.49 -1.75 5.45
CA GLY A 318 -8.93 -1.75 5.19
C GLY A 318 -9.35 -0.46 4.48
N GLY A 319 -10.26 -0.55 3.52
CA GLY A 319 -10.80 0.62 2.81
C GLY A 319 -9.97 1.15 1.63
N GLY A 320 -8.80 0.56 1.35
CA GLY A 320 -7.92 0.94 0.23
C GLY A 320 -8.33 0.39 -1.15
N GLY A 321 -9.64 0.31 -1.45
CA GLY A 321 -10.12 -0.25 -2.72
C GLY A 321 -9.93 -1.77 -2.83
N SER A 322 -9.97 -2.46 -1.69
CA SER A 322 -10.00 -3.91 -1.58
C SER A 322 -11.15 -4.21 -0.63
N GLU A 323 -12.05 -5.14 -0.97
CA GLU A 323 -13.18 -5.59 -0.12
C GLU A 323 -12.75 -6.20 1.23
N VAL A 324 -11.46 -6.13 1.52
CA VAL A 324 -10.80 -6.77 2.64
C VAL A 324 -11.03 -5.94 3.89
N GLN A 325 -12.04 -6.35 4.65
CA GLN A 325 -12.30 -5.86 6.01
C GLN A 325 -11.23 -6.40 6.96
N VAL A 326 -10.46 -5.51 7.57
CA VAL A 326 -9.46 -5.88 8.56
C VAL A 326 -10.14 -6.06 9.91
N LYS A 327 -10.02 -7.25 10.50
CA LYS A 327 -10.63 -7.59 11.79
C LYS A 327 -9.58 -7.60 12.89
N ARG A 328 -9.87 -6.94 14.00
CA ARG A 328 -9.03 -6.94 15.20
C ARG A 328 -9.08 -8.29 15.92
N CYS A 329 -7.97 -8.64 16.55
CA CYS A 329 -7.89 -9.79 17.44
C CYS A 329 -8.86 -9.58 18.62
N SER A 330 -9.75 -10.54 18.85
CA SER A 330 -10.75 -10.45 19.90
C SER A 330 -10.16 -10.36 21.31
N ARG A 331 -8.92 -10.83 21.50
CA ARG A 331 -8.25 -10.86 22.81
C ARG A 331 -7.52 -9.58 23.15
N CYS A 332 -6.63 -9.10 22.28
CA CYS A 332 -5.81 -7.91 22.57
C CYS A 332 -6.40 -6.62 22.00
N ARG A 333 -7.30 -6.67 21.02
CA ARG A 333 -7.90 -5.53 20.30
C ARG A 333 -6.93 -4.56 19.61
N GLU A 334 -5.62 -4.73 19.77
CA GLU A 334 -4.57 -3.91 19.13
C GLU A 334 -4.14 -4.42 17.75
N VAL A 335 -4.13 -5.74 17.54
CA VAL A 335 -3.58 -6.34 16.31
C VAL A 335 -4.71 -6.67 15.36
N ALA A 336 -4.59 -6.23 14.11
CA ALA A 336 -5.61 -6.41 13.09
C ALA A 336 -5.14 -7.31 11.93
N TYR A 337 -6.05 -8.12 11.38
CA TYR A 337 -5.78 -9.06 10.29
C TYR A 337 -6.78 -8.91 9.14
N CYS A 338 -6.26 -8.91 7.92
CA CYS A 338 -7.05 -8.84 6.70
C CYS A 338 -7.70 -10.18 6.32
N SER A 339 -7.15 -11.31 6.81
CA SER A 339 -7.68 -12.65 6.54
C SER A 339 -7.23 -13.64 7.60
N THR A 340 -7.93 -14.77 7.68
CA THR A 340 -7.54 -15.92 8.53
C THR A 340 -6.17 -16.47 8.15
N THR A 341 -5.77 -16.37 6.88
CA THR A 341 -4.44 -16.80 6.43
C THR A 341 -3.33 -15.90 6.99
N CYS A 342 -3.52 -14.58 7.03
CA CYS A 342 -2.56 -13.66 7.63
C CYS A 342 -2.46 -13.88 9.14
N GLN A 343 -3.61 -14.08 9.80
CA GLN A 343 -3.64 -14.43 11.22
C GLN A 343 -2.83 -15.69 11.51
N ARG A 344 -3.03 -16.78 10.76
CA ARG A 344 -2.29 -18.05 10.94
C ARG A 344 -0.78 -17.88 10.73
N LEU A 345 -0.36 -17.08 9.76
CA LEU A 345 1.06 -16.85 9.50
C LEU A 345 1.75 -16.06 10.63
N HIS A 346 1.06 -15.11 11.25
CA HIS A 346 1.63 -14.30 12.33
C HIS A 346 1.41 -14.90 13.74
N TRP A 347 0.51 -15.87 13.88
CA TRP A 347 0.07 -16.40 15.17
C TRP A 347 1.22 -16.89 16.07
N PHE A 348 2.30 -17.44 15.50
CA PHE A 348 3.44 -17.94 16.27
C PHE A 348 4.11 -16.85 17.13
N THR A 349 4.23 -15.63 16.58
CA THR A 349 4.71 -14.45 17.32
C THR A 349 3.58 -13.88 18.16
N HIS A 350 2.42 -13.65 17.56
CA HIS A 350 1.32 -12.96 18.22
C HIS A 350 0.82 -13.68 19.48
N LYS A 351 0.77 -15.02 19.50
CA LYS A 351 0.36 -15.80 20.69
C LYS A 351 1.21 -15.46 21.92
N LYS A 352 2.52 -15.21 21.74
CA LYS A 352 3.44 -14.85 22.83
C LYS A 352 3.17 -13.44 23.37
N TYR A 353 2.93 -12.47 22.47
CA TYR A 353 2.81 -11.05 22.83
C TYR A 353 1.35 -10.58 23.04
N CYS A 354 0.36 -11.40 22.70
CA CYS A 354 -1.06 -11.07 22.84
C CYS A 354 -1.47 -10.64 24.27
N PRO A 355 -0.97 -11.26 25.35
CA PRO A 355 -1.28 -10.80 26.72
C PRO A 355 -0.71 -9.42 27.01
N ILE A 356 0.55 -9.17 26.65
CA ILE A 356 1.25 -7.89 26.85
C ILE A 356 0.50 -6.75 26.11
N LEU A 357 0.09 -7.01 24.87
CA LEU A 357 -0.67 -6.04 24.07
C LEU A 357 -2.05 -5.77 24.66
N LYS A 358 -2.69 -6.77 25.27
CA LYS A 358 -3.96 -6.58 25.96
C LYS A 358 -3.80 -5.67 27.19
N GLU A 359 -2.78 -5.90 28.01
CA GLU A 359 -2.49 -5.05 29.18
C GLU A 359 -2.24 -3.60 28.76
N HIS A 360 -1.49 -3.40 27.68
CA HIS A 360 -1.28 -2.09 27.09
C HIS A 360 -2.60 -1.44 26.64
N HIS A 361 -3.45 -2.16 25.89
CA HIS A 361 -4.76 -1.66 25.45
C HIS A 361 -5.62 -1.22 26.63
N ASP A 362 -5.72 -2.07 27.64
CA ASP A 362 -6.53 -1.82 28.82
C ASP A 362 -5.98 -0.63 29.63
N ALA A 363 -4.65 -0.45 29.68
CA ALA A 363 -4.02 0.71 30.32
C ALA A 363 -4.31 2.03 29.58
N VAL A 364 -4.20 2.03 28.24
CA VAL A 364 -4.53 3.20 27.41
C VAL A 364 -6.02 3.54 27.53
N ALA A 365 -6.90 2.53 27.53
CA ALA A 365 -8.33 2.73 27.71
C ALA A 365 -8.67 3.37 29.06
N ARG A 366 -8.02 2.93 30.15
CA ARG A 366 -8.16 3.54 31.48
C ARG A 366 -7.70 5.00 31.48
N HIS A 367 -6.52 5.27 30.93
CA HIS A 367 -5.98 6.63 30.85
C HIS A 367 -6.89 7.57 30.05
N ASN A 368 -7.39 7.11 28.90
CA ASN A 368 -8.30 7.91 28.07
C ASN A 368 -9.63 8.19 28.78
N ALA A 369 -10.17 7.22 29.54
CA ALA A 369 -11.36 7.42 30.35
C ALA A 369 -11.12 8.44 31.48
N GLU A 370 -9.96 8.41 32.14
CA GLU A 370 -9.58 9.40 33.15
C GLU A 370 -9.45 10.80 32.56
N VAL A 371 -8.83 10.94 31.38
CA VAL A 371 -8.71 12.21 30.67
C VAL A 371 -10.08 12.74 30.24
N ALA A 372 -10.97 11.87 29.74
CA ALA A 372 -12.34 12.23 29.38
C ALA A 372 -13.13 12.72 30.61
N ALA A 373 -13.07 11.99 31.73
CA ALA A 373 -13.72 12.37 32.97
C ALA A 373 -13.19 13.70 33.55
N LYS A 374 -11.88 13.99 33.39
CA LYS A 374 -11.31 15.28 33.77
C LYS A 374 -11.78 16.42 32.86
N LYS A 375 -11.93 16.17 31.55
CA LYS A 375 -12.48 17.15 30.60
C LYS A 375 -13.95 17.45 30.87
N GLU A 376 -14.74 16.43 31.21
CA GLU A 376 -16.16 16.59 31.54
C GLU A 376 -16.36 17.36 32.86
N LYS A 377 -15.49 17.15 33.85
CA LYS A 377 -15.47 17.93 35.10
C LYS A 377 -14.95 19.37 34.95
N ALA A 378 -14.14 19.63 33.93
CA ALA A 378 -13.59 20.95 33.62
C ALA A 378 -14.43 21.74 32.59
N ALA A 379 -15.49 21.14 32.04
CA ALA A 379 -16.42 21.83 31.17
C ALA A 379 -17.20 22.87 32.01
N PRO A 380 -17.23 24.16 31.60
CA PRO A 380 -18.04 25.14 32.30
C PRO A 380 -19.51 24.69 32.29
N PRO A 381 -20.28 24.96 33.36
CA PRO A 381 -21.70 24.61 33.37
C PRO A 381 -22.37 25.22 32.14
N PRO A 382 -23.34 24.53 31.51
CA PRO A 382 -24.05 25.08 30.37
C PRO A 382 -24.60 26.45 30.79
N VAL A 383 -24.27 27.48 30.01
CA VAL A 383 -24.76 28.84 30.23
C VAL A 383 -26.27 28.72 30.35
N ARG A 384 -26.80 28.99 31.56
CA ARG A 384 -28.24 28.89 31.83
C ARG A 384 -28.98 29.71 30.77
N HIS A 385 -30.00 29.10 30.17
CA HIS A 385 -30.88 29.70 29.16
C HIS A 385 -31.48 31.08 29.56
N GLU A 386 -31.37 31.46 30.84
CA GLU A 386 -31.75 32.76 31.38
C GLU A 386 -30.93 33.92 30.77
N VAL A 387 -29.61 33.75 30.54
CA VAL A 387 -28.77 34.83 29.97
C VAL A 387 -29.06 35.06 28.49
N ALA A 388 -29.44 34.00 27.76
CA ALA A 388 -29.85 34.11 26.36
C ALA A 388 -31.21 34.84 26.23
N ALA A 389 -32.15 34.57 27.14
CA ALA A 389 -33.45 35.24 27.17
C ALA A 389 -33.34 36.73 27.55
N GLU A 390 -32.46 37.07 28.50
CA GLU A 390 -32.20 38.48 28.87
C GLU A 390 -31.51 39.27 27.76
N LEU A 391 -30.57 38.66 27.02
CA LEU A 391 -29.94 39.28 25.86
C LEU A 391 -30.93 39.48 24.70
N GLN A 392 -31.84 38.53 24.47
CA GLN A 392 -32.86 38.63 23.43
C GLN A 392 -33.92 39.71 23.77
N ALA A 393 -34.34 39.79 25.04
CA ALA A 393 -35.23 40.84 25.52
C ALA A 393 -34.58 42.24 25.55
N ALA A 394 -33.25 42.33 25.70
CA ALA A 394 -32.51 43.58 25.60
C ALA A 394 -32.37 44.08 24.15
N PHE A 395 -32.28 43.17 23.18
CA PHE A 395 -32.28 43.52 21.75
C PHE A 395 -33.66 44.00 21.27
N GLU A 396 -34.75 43.36 21.69
CA GLU A 396 -36.11 43.77 21.32
C GLU A 396 -36.54 45.13 21.90
N LYS A 397 -35.91 45.59 23.00
CA LYS A 397 -36.15 46.92 23.58
C LYS A 397 -35.37 48.06 22.92
N GLN A 398 -34.42 47.78 22.03
CA GLN A 398 -33.69 48.81 21.28
C GLN A 398 -34.30 49.09 19.90
N GLU A 399 -35.28 48.29 19.45
CA GLU A 399 -35.95 48.45 18.14
C GLU A 399 -37.41 48.97 18.25
N ALA A 400 -37.85 49.36 19.46
CA ALA A 400 -39.12 50.05 19.72
C ALA A 400 -38.87 51.44 20.31
#